data_AF-A0AAJ3JSK6-F1
#
_entry.id   AF-A0AAJ3JSK6-F1
#
_cell.length_a   1.000
_cell.length_b   1.000
_cell.length_c   1.000
_cell.angle_alpha   90.00
_cell.angle_beta   90.00
_cell.angle_gamma   90.00
#
_symmetry.space_group_name_H-M   'P 1'
#
loop_
_entity.id
_entity.type
_entity.pdbx_description
1 polymer ?
#
loop_
_entity_poly.entity_id
_entity_poly.type
_entity_poly.pdbx_seq_one_letter_code
_entity_poly.pdbx_strand_id
1 'polypeptide(L)' 'MMILVDPRSKLAVQPGDISSMQVVQAPGGRWILELRMISGGEIVIPASNDYGQVDLTSIHAKLMEASK' A
#
# COMPACT_ATOMS: atom_id res chain seq x y z
N MET A 1 12.56 -2.16 -13.63
CA MET A 1 11.17 -1.74 -13.34
C MET A 1 10.56 -2.80 -12.44
N MET A 2 10.39 -2.50 -11.16
CA MET A 2 9.82 -3.43 -10.18
C MET A 2 8.37 -3.03 -9.92
N ILE A 3 7.44 -3.90 -10.28
CA ILE A 3 6.04 -3.79 -9.87
C ILE A 3 5.95 -4.56 -8.56
N LEU A 4 5.55 -3.89 -7.48
CA LEU A 4 5.13 -4.61 -6.28
C LEU A 4 3.78 -5.23 -6.63
N VAL A 5 3.83 -6.50 -7.05
CA VAL A 5 2.66 -7.35 -7.21
C VAL A 5 2.49 -8.10 -5.91
N ASP A 6 1.49 -7.74 -5.11
CA ASP A 6 0.98 -8.69 -4.13
C ASP A 6 -0.07 -9.56 -4.83
N PRO A 7 0.26 -10.81 -5.23
CA PRO A 7 -0.69 -11.69 -5.90
C PRO A 7 -1.87 -12.06 -5.01
N ARG A 8 -1.78 -11.88 -3.68
CA ARG A 8 -2.87 -12.11 -2.72
C ARG A 8 -3.83 -10.91 -2.66
N SER A 9 -3.31 -9.70 -2.86
CA SER A 9 -4.08 -8.45 -2.80
C SER A 9 -4.40 -7.84 -4.18
N LYS A 10 -3.99 -8.50 -5.28
CA LYS A 10 -4.08 -8.00 -6.67
C LYS A 10 -3.55 -6.57 -6.85
N LEU A 11 -2.64 -6.17 -5.98
CA LEU A 11 -2.10 -4.82 -5.96
C LEU A 11 -0.86 -4.84 -6.83
N ALA A 12 -0.91 -4.16 -7.98
CA ALA A 12 0.23 -3.93 -8.85
C ALA A 12 0.51 -2.43 -8.86
N VAL A 13 1.37 -1.97 -7.95
CA VAL A 13 1.75 -0.55 -7.84
C VAL A 13 3.21 -0.40 -8.22
N GLN A 14 3.48 0.53 -9.15
CA GLN A 14 4.84 1.00 -9.36
C GLN A 14 5.16 2.08 -8.33
N PRO A 15 6.25 1.96 -7.57
CA PRO A 15 6.61 2.96 -6.56
C PRO A 15 6.79 4.38 -7.13
N GLY A 16 7.22 4.49 -8.40
CA GLY A 16 7.35 5.76 -9.11
C GLY A 16 6.00 6.43 -9.46
N ASP A 17 4.89 5.70 -9.40
CA ASP A 17 3.55 6.24 -9.64
C ASP A 17 2.88 6.76 -8.35
N ILE A 18 3.55 6.63 -7.20
CA ILE A 18 3.04 7.06 -5.89
C ILE A 18 3.49 8.50 -5.63
N SER A 19 2.54 9.40 -5.40
CA SER A 19 2.80 10.79 -5.00
C SER A 19 2.97 10.94 -3.49
N SER A 20 2.21 10.17 -2.69
CA SER A 20 2.36 10.12 -1.24
C SER A 20 1.87 8.79 -0.68
N MET A 21 2.39 8.39 0.47
CA MET A 21 2.03 7.15 1.16
C MET A 21 2.00 7.39 2.67
N GLN A 22 1.02 6.82 3.37
CA GLN A 22 0.94 6.88 4.84
C GLN A 22 0.23 5.66 5.45
N VAL A 23 0.70 5.23 6.63
CA VAL A 23 0.00 4.26 7.47
C VAL A 23 -0.86 5.02 8.48
N VAL A 24 -2.17 4.80 8.46
CA VAL A 24 -3.12 5.49 9.33
C VAL A 24 -4.15 4.52 9.91
N GLN A 25 -4.82 4.95 10.98
CA GLN A 25 -5.93 4.20 11.55
C GLN A 25 -7.25 4.73 10.95
N ALA A 26 -7.96 3.86 10.21
CA ALA A 26 -9.24 4.16 9.60
C ALA A 26 -10.36 4.30 10.66
N PRO A 27 -11.46 4.99 10.32
CA PRO A 27 -12.67 4.99 11.13
C PRO A 27 -13.11 3.55 11.45
N GLY A 28 -13.24 3.22 12.73
CA GLY A 28 -13.47 1.84 13.20
C GLY A 28 -12.22 1.11 13.72
N GLY A 29 -11.09 1.80 13.85
CA GLY A 29 -9.91 1.34 14.58
C GLY A 29 -8.97 0.41 13.80
N ARG A 30 -9.26 0.16 12.52
CA ARG A 30 -8.46 -0.70 11.65
C ARG A 30 -7.28 0.08 11.07
N TRP A 31 -6.09 -0.52 11.06
CA TRP A 31 -4.94 0.06 10.39
C TRP A 31 -5.04 -0.14 8.87
N ILE A 32 -4.71 0.91 8.13
CA ILE A 32 -4.69 0.93 6.66
C ILE A 32 -3.41 1.60 6.16
N LEU A 33 -2.97 1.22 4.96
CA LEU A 33 -1.95 1.92 4.20
C LEU A 33 -2.65 2.64 3.04
N GLU A 34 -2.60 3.96 3.07
CA GLU A 34 -3.13 4.84 2.02
C GLU A 34 -2.01 5.20 1.05
N LEU A 35 -2.27 4.97 -0.23
CA LEU A 35 -1.39 5.35 -1.34
C LEU A 35 -2.14 6.37 -2.21
N ARG A 36 -1.55 7.54 -2.37
CA ARG A 36 -2.00 8.52 -3.36
C ARG A 36 -1.12 8.39 -4.60
N MET A 37 -1.76 8.21 -5.74
CA MET A 37 -1.08 8.07 -7.03
C MET A 37 -0.82 9.45 -7.64
N ILE A 38 0.18 9.57 -8.51
CA ILE A 38 0.43 10.78 -9.30
C ILE A 38 -0.74 11.05 -10.26
N SER A 39 -1.40 10.00 -10.73
CA SER A 39 -2.61 10.08 -11.55
C SER A 39 -3.84 10.67 -10.83
N GLY A 40 -3.75 10.91 -9.52
CA GLY A 40 -4.85 11.37 -8.68
C GLY A 40 -5.72 10.25 -8.09
N GLY A 41 -5.45 8.99 -8.44
CA GLY A 41 -6.11 7.83 -7.82
C GLY A 41 -5.66 7.59 -6.37
N GLU A 42 -6.51 6.95 -5.59
CA GLU A 42 -6.22 6.52 -4.22
C GLU A 42 -6.37 5.01 -4.09
N ILE A 43 -5.44 4.38 -3.39
CA ILE A 43 -5.46 2.95 -3.09
C ILE A 43 -5.35 2.77 -1.58
N VAL A 44 -6.28 2.01 -1.00
CA VAL A 44 -6.33 1.72 0.42
C VAL A 44 -6.10 0.23 0.66
N ILE A 45 -5.09 -0.09 1.46
CA ILE A 45 -4.71 -1.46 1.78
C ILE A 45 -4.99 -1.71 3.27
N PRO A 46 -6.00 -2.52 3.63
CA PRO A 46 -6.28 -2.80 5.03
C PRO A 46 -5.29 -3.81 5.64
N ALA A 47 -4.95 -3.63 6.92
CA ALA A 47 -4.12 -4.57 7.68
C ALA A 47 -4.76 -5.95 7.89
N SER A 48 -6.04 -6.10 7.55
CA SER A 48 -6.78 -7.36 7.56
C SER A 48 -7.68 -7.40 6.34
N ASN A 49 -7.55 -8.46 5.54
CA ASN A 49 -8.39 -8.72 4.37
C ASN A 49 -8.90 -10.17 4.38
N ASP A 50 -9.67 -10.56 3.36
CA ASP A 50 -10.23 -11.91 3.23
C ASP A 50 -9.15 -13.03 3.18
N TYR A 51 -7.89 -12.65 3.01
CA TYR A 51 -6.72 -13.54 2.94
C TYR A 51 -5.85 -13.51 4.20
N GLY A 52 -6.25 -12.77 5.24
CA GLY A 52 -5.59 -12.73 6.55
C GLY A 52 -5.02 -11.37 6.92
N GLN A 53 -4.08 -11.38 7.86
CA GLN A 53 -3.39 -10.16 8.32
C GLN A 53 -2.24 -9.79 7.39
N VAL A 54 -2.11 -8.50 7.16
CA VAL A 54 -1.09 -7.89 6.30
C VAL A 54 -0.21 -7.00 7.17
N ASP A 55 1.11 -7.20 7.08
CA ASP A 55 2.10 -6.32 7.71
C ASP A 55 2.27 -5.05 6.87
N LEU A 56 1.51 -4.02 7.22
CA LEU A 56 1.56 -2.72 6.54
C LEU A 56 2.92 -2.04 6.65
N THR A 57 3.65 -2.25 7.75
CA THR A 57 4.98 -1.66 7.96
C THR A 57 5.98 -2.25 6.98
N SER A 58 5.94 -3.58 6.78
CA SER A 58 6.78 -4.26 5.80
C SER A 58 6.49 -3.79 4.37
N ILE A 59 5.21 -3.62 4.01
CA ILE A 59 4.81 -3.11 2.69
C ILE A 59 5.30 -1.67 2.50
N HIS A 60 5.08 -0.81 3.49
CA HIS A 60 5.53 0.57 3.47
C HIS A 60 7.04 0.68 3.27
N ALA A 61 7.84 -0.11 4.01
CA ALA A 61 9.30 -0.13 3.87
C ALA A 61 9.73 -0.56 2.45
N LYS A 62 9.13 -1.62 1.89
CA LYS A 62 9.43 -2.10 0.54
C LYS A 62 9.10 -1.07 -0.54
N LEU A 63 7.98 -0.35 -0.38
CA LEU A 63 7.60 0.73 -1.30
C LEU A 63 8.60 1.89 -1.22
N MET A 64 9.00 2.31 -0.02
CA MET A 64 10.02 3.35 0.17
C MET A 64 11.39 2.97 -0.41
N GLU A 65 11.81 1.72 -0.24
CA GLU A 65 13.07 1.21 -0.81
C GLU A 65 13.03 1.18 -2.34
N ALA A 66 11.89 0.81 -2.92
CA ALA A 66 11.73 0.69 -4.36
C ALA A 66 11.47 2.03 -5.08
N SER A 67 11.18 3.11 -4.33
CA SER A 67 11.11 4.50 -4.83
C SER A 67 12.48 5.20 -4.88
N LYS A 68 13.56 4.60 -4.37
CA LYS A 68 14.92 5.13 -4.46
C LYS A 68 15.61 4.71 -5.74
#